data_AF-A0A9P6JG44-F1
#
_entry.id   AF-A0A9P6JG44-F1
#
_cell.length_a   1.000
_cell.length_b   1.000
_cell.length_c   1.000
_cell.angle_alpha   90.00
_cell.angle_beta   90.00
_cell.angle_gamma   90.00
#
_symmetry.space_group_name_H-M   'P 1'
#
loop_
_entity.id
_entity.type
_entity.pdbx_description
1 polymer ?
#
loop_
_entity_poly.entity_id
_entity_poly.type
_entity_poly.pdbx_seq_one_letter_code
_entity_poly.pdbx_strand_id
1 'polypeptide(L)'
;MPLISVIPHPPTLIFYRTALRAIRPTPPLTHLRRKLQYNIRDGILIHQHERNYETVQDLIRGGEQDLAMILTWKHVDPLWLERIFKKPTANKS
;
A
#
# COMPACT_ATOMS: atom_id res chain seq x y z
N MET A 1 21.39 -19.56 -5.37
CA MET A 1 21.85 -18.21 -5.77
C MET A 1 21.82 -17.33 -4.54
N PRO A 2 22.90 -16.64 -4.15
CA PRO A 2 22.84 -15.74 -3.01
C PRO A 2 21.93 -14.56 -3.41
N LEU A 3 20.88 -14.34 -2.62
CA LEU A 3 20.08 -13.13 -2.67
C LEU A 3 21.02 -11.98 -2.30
N ILE A 4 21.56 -11.28 -3.30
CA ILE A 4 22.21 -9.99 -3.06
C ILE A 4 21.13 -9.14 -2.41
N SER A 5 21.23 -8.94 -1.10
CA SER A 5 20.32 -8.07 -0.36
C SER A 5 20.61 -6.65 -0.84
N VAL A 6 19.88 -6.23 -1.88
CA VAL A 6 19.85 -4.83 -2.28
C VAL A 6 19.34 -4.09 -1.07
N ILE A 7 20.21 -3.31 -0.43
CA ILE A 7 19.81 -2.48 0.72
C ILE A 7 18.87 -1.43 0.14
N PRO A 8 17.58 -1.45 0.48
CA PRO A 8 16.64 -0.46 -0.04
C PRO A 8 17.10 0.94 0.38
N HIS A 9 16.95 1.90 -0.51
CA HIS A 9 17.32 3.29 -0.25
C HIS A 9 16.69 3.76 1.08
N PRO A 10 17.42 4.49 1.95
CA PRO A 10 16.89 4.94 3.23
C PRO A 10 15.52 5.64 3.13
N PRO A 11 15.24 6.49 2.11
CA PRO A 11 13.90 7.07 1.89
C PRO A 11 12.80 6.02 1.68
N THR A 12 13.07 4.95 0.93
CA THR A 12 12.11 3.85 0.69
C THR A 12 11.74 3.13 1.98
N LEU A 13 12.72 2.88 2.85
CA LEU A 13 12.47 2.27 4.16
C LEU A 13 11.66 3.17 5.09
N ILE A 14 11.93 4.48 5.05
CA ILE A 14 11.17 5.48 5.81
C ILE A 14 9.71 5.49 5.33
N PHE A 15 9.50 5.64 4.02
CA PHE A 15 8.17 5.59 3.41
C PHE A 15 7.42 4.30 3.78
N TYR A 16 8.07 3.14 3.63
CA TYR A 16 7.47 1.84 3.97
C TYR A 16 6.95 1.79 5.41
N ARG A 17 7.78 2.20 6.37
CA ARG A 17 7.43 2.22 7.80
C ARG A 17 6.29 3.20 8.06
N THR A 18 6.33 4.38 7.45
CA THR A 18 5.28 5.40 7.59
C THR A 18 3.95 4.90 7.01
N ALA A 19 3.95 4.34 5.81
CA ALA A 19 2.77 3.80 5.16
C ALA A 19 2.13 2.68 5.98
N LEU A 20 2.92 1.70 6.45
CA LEU A 20 2.43 0.61 7.30
C LEU A 20 1.85 1.08 8.64
N ARG A 21 2.40 2.16 9.20
CA ARG A 21 1.86 2.78 10.42
C ARG A 21 0.56 3.51 10.14
N ALA A 22 0.45 4.22 9.03
CA ALA A 22 -0.72 4.97 8.64
C ALA A 22 -1.94 4.06 8.39
N ILE A 23 -1.73 2.87 7.82
CA ILE A 23 -2.81 1.88 7.59
C ILE A 23 -3.06 0.95 8.79
N ARG A 24 -2.51 1.27 9.98
CA ARG A 24 -2.92 0.58 11.22
C ARG A 24 -4.44 0.70 11.40
N PRO A 25 -5.07 -0.24 12.13
CA PRO A 25 -6.52 -0.37 12.18
C PRO A 25 -7.20 0.97 12.43
N THR A 26 -7.74 1.52 11.35
CA THR A 26 -8.50 2.75 11.31
C THR A 26 -9.83 2.35 10.71
N PRO A 27 -10.92 2.30 11.49
CA PRO A 27 -12.25 2.11 10.93
C PRO A 27 -12.48 3.16 9.83
N PRO A 28 -13.09 2.80 8.68
CA PRO A 28 -13.67 1.50 8.30
C PRO A 28 -12.71 0.52 7.60
N LEU A 29 -11.43 0.86 7.47
CA LEU A 29 -10.43 0.14 6.66
C LEU A 29 -9.89 -1.14 7.32
N THR A 30 -10.36 -1.50 8.51
CA THR A 30 -9.85 -2.65 9.29
C THR A 30 -9.82 -3.95 8.48
N HIS A 31 -10.85 -4.20 7.65
CA HIS A 31 -10.95 -5.39 6.81
C HIS A 31 -10.01 -5.33 5.59
N LEU A 32 -9.67 -4.13 5.10
CA LEU A 32 -8.75 -3.92 3.99
C LEU A 32 -7.28 -3.93 4.42
N ARG A 33 -7.01 -3.82 5.72
CA ARG A 33 -5.65 -3.70 6.27
C ARG A 33 -4.66 -4.70 5.68
N ARG A 34 -4.99 -5.99 5.66
CA ARG A 34 -4.08 -7.01 5.11
C ARG A 34 -3.80 -6.76 3.63
N LYS A 35 -4.83 -6.47 2.83
CA LYS A 35 -4.69 -6.15 1.40
C LYS A 35 -3.82 -4.91 1.19
N LEU A 36 -4.02 -3.85 1.97
CA LEU A 36 -3.21 -2.64 1.91
C LEU A 36 -1.75 -2.91 2.28
N GLN A 37 -1.49 -3.72 3.32
CA GLN A 37 -0.14 -4.15 3.68
C GLN A 37 0.54 -4.93 2.56
N TYR A 38 -0.19 -5.84 1.90
CA TYR A 38 0.33 -6.56 0.74
C TYR A 38 0.66 -5.61 -0.42
N ASN A 39 -0.26 -4.71 -0.78
CA ASN A 39 -0.04 -3.76 -1.88
C ASN A 39 1.17 -2.86 -1.63
N ILE A 40 1.34 -2.33 -0.40
CA ILE A 40 2.50 -1.51 -0.03
C ILE A 40 3.80 -2.31 -0.15
N ARG A 41 3.80 -3.56 0.33
CA ARG A 41 4.97 -4.43 0.23
C ARG A 41 5.30 -4.75 -1.23
N ASP A 42 4.29 -5.08 -2.03
CA ASP A 42 4.44 -5.49 -3.41
C ASP A 42 4.97 -4.33 -4.27
N GLY A 43 4.44 -3.12 -4.09
CA GLY A 43 4.95 -1.92 -4.78
C GLY A 43 6.45 -1.67 -4.53
N ILE A 44 6.92 -1.89 -3.30
CA ILE A 44 8.36 -1.78 -2.99
C ILE A 44 9.16 -2.90 -3.64
N LEU A 45 8.65 -4.14 -3.64
CA LEU A 45 9.34 -5.28 -4.23
C LEU A 45 9.46 -5.15 -5.76
N ILE A 46 8.44 -4.65 -6.44
CA ILE A 46 8.46 -4.41 -7.89
C ILE A 46 9.62 -3.46 -8.26
N HIS A 47 9.87 -2.44 -7.45
CA HIS A 47 10.89 -1.43 -7.69
C HIS A 47 12.17 -1.62 -6.85
N GLN A 48 12.38 -2.79 -6.23
CA GLN A 48 13.50 -3.01 -5.29
C GLN A 48 14.89 -2.89 -5.92
N HIS A 49 14.97 -3.01 -7.26
CA HIS A 49 16.21 -2.92 -8.02
C HIS A 49 16.44 -1.54 -8.65
N GLU A 50 15.54 -0.57 -8.41
CA GLU A 50 15.69 0.78 -8.93
C GLU A 50 16.89 1.50 -8.27
N ARG A 51 17.80 2.00 -9.10
CA ARG A 51 19.03 2.66 -8.66
C ARG A 51 19.01 4.16 -8.95
N ASN A 52 18.15 4.60 -9.88
CA ASN A 52 18.00 6.02 -10.17
C ASN A 52 17.31 6.70 -8.99
N TYR A 53 18.02 7.64 -8.35
CA TYR A 53 17.52 8.36 -7.20
C TYR A 53 16.27 9.19 -7.51
N GLU A 54 16.23 9.88 -8.64
CA GLU A 54 15.08 10.69 -9.05
C GLU A 54 13.85 9.80 -9.27
N THR A 55 14.02 8.66 -9.94
CA THR A 55 12.95 7.68 -10.12
C THR A 55 12.44 7.14 -8.77
N VAL A 56 13.34 6.83 -7.83
CA VAL A 56 12.95 6.42 -6.47
C VAL A 56 12.16 7.52 -5.76
N GLN A 57 12.55 8.78 -5.89
CA GLN A 57 11.81 9.90 -5.31
C GLN A 57 10.43 10.07 -5.93
N ASP A 58 10.31 9.92 -7.25
CA ASP A 58 9.04 10.00 -7.95
C ASP A 58 8.10 8.86 -7.55
N LEU A 59 8.62 7.63 -7.42
CA LEU A 59 7.87 6.47 -6.94
C LEU A 59 7.38 6.66 -5.50
N ILE A 60 8.24 7.20 -4.61
CA ILE A 60 7.85 7.52 -3.24
C ILE A 60 6.74 8.58 -3.25
N ARG A 61 6.88 9.65 -4.05
CA ARG A 61 5.86 10.71 -4.16
C ARG A 61 4.51 10.16 -4.64
N GLY A 62 4.51 9.27 -5.63
CA GLY A 62 3.31 8.57 -6.08
C GLY A 62 2.68 7.72 -4.97
N GLY A 63 3.51 6.95 -4.25
CA GLY A 63 3.06 6.17 -3.10
C GLY A 63 2.49 7.01 -1.95
N GLU A 64 3.03 8.21 -1.71
CA GLU A 64 2.50 9.16 -0.72
C GLU A 64 1.12 9.69 -1.14
N GLN A 65 0.93 9.99 -2.43
CA GLN A 65 -0.37 10.41 -2.97
C GLN A 65 -1.42 9.29 -2.85
N ASP A 66 -1.05 8.06 -3.22
CA ASP A 66 -1.92 6.88 -3.09
C ASP A 66 -2.30 6.63 -1.63
N LEU A 67 -1.33 6.73 -0.72
CA LEU A 67 -1.56 6.60 0.71
C LEU A 67 -2.50 7.69 1.22
N ALA A 68 -2.29 8.95 0.84
CA ALA A 68 -3.17 10.05 1.21
C ALA A 68 -4.61 9.80 0.74
N MET A 69 -4.79 9.34 -0.50
CA MET A 69 -6.10 8.96 -1.02
C MET A 69 -6.73 7.81 -0.21
N ILE A 70 -5.98 6.76 0.12
CA ILE A 70 -6.50 5.66 0.96
C ILE A 70 -6.92 6.18 2.34
N LEU A 71 -6.16 7.11 2.92
CA LEU A 71 -6.46 7.68 4.23
C LEU A 71 -7.70 8.60 4.20
N THR A 72 -8.10 9.18 3.07
CA THR A 72 -9.37 9.92 2.98
C THR A 72 -10.58 9.01 3.03
N TRP A 73 -10.44 7.71 2.73
CA TRP A 73 -11.54 6.75 2.79
C TRP A 73 -12.10 6.55 4.20
N LYS A 74 -11.42 7.02 5.24
CA LYS A 74 -11.99 7.14 6.59
C LYS A 74 -13.26 8.02 6.65
N HIS A 75 -13.44 8.89 5.65
CA HIS A 75 -14.61 9.76 5.50
C HIS A 75 -15.67 9.20 4.54
N VAL A 76 -15.37 8.12 3.83
CA VAL A 76 -16.33 7.48 2.92
C VAL A 76 -17.24 6.58 3.74
N ASP A 77 -18.53 6.59 3.41
CA ASP A 77 -19.53 5.73 4.04
C ASP A 77 -19.04 4.26 4.02
N PRO A 78 -18.90 3.61 5.19
CA PRO A 78 -18.45 2.22 5.30
C PRO A 78 -19.29 1.25 4.45
N LEU A 79 -20.59 1.50 4.27
CA LEU A 79 -21.48 0.68 3.45
C LEU A 79 -21.15 0.79 1.96
N TRP A 80 -20.72 1.97 1.51
CA TRP A 80 -20.25 2.19 0.14
C TRP A 80 -18.92 1.48 -0.11
N LEU A 81 -17.98 1.57 0.83
CA LEU A 81 -16.72 0.83 0.74
C LEU A 81 -16.98 -0.68 0.71
N GLU A 82 -17.85 -1.20 1.58
CA GLU A 82 -18.20 -2.62 1.56
C GLU A 82 -18.78 -3.08 0.22
N ARG A 83 -19.60 -2.27 -0.46
CA ARG A 83 -20.18 -2.61 -1.77
C ARG A 83 -19.13 -2.68 -2.87
N ILE A 84 -18.12 -1.82 -2.84
CA ILE A 84 -17.02 -1.81 -3.81
C ILE A 84 -16.08 -3.00 -3.57
N PHE A 85 -15.83 -3.35 -2.30
CA PHE A 85 -14.84 -4.37 -1.93
C PHE A 85 -15.38 -5.79 -1.74
N LYS A 86 -16.69 -5.97 -1.51
CA LYS A 86 -17.31 -7.29 -1.56
C LYS A 86 -17.28 -7.78 -3.00
N LYS A 87 -16.50 -8.83 -3.25
CA LYS A 87 -16.65 -9.61 -4.49
C LYS A 87 -18.12 -10.05 -4.59
N PRO A 88 -18.74 -10.00 -5.78
CA PRO A 88 -20.02 -10.65 -5.97
C PRO A 88 -19.83 -12.10 -5.52
N THR A 89 -20.65 -12.56 -4.58
CA THR A 89 -20.70 -13.98 -4.26
C THR A 89 -21.06 -14.67 -5.56
N ALA A 90 -20.11 -15.40 -6.14
CA ALA A 90 -20.41 -16.32 -7.21
C ALA A 90 -21.49 -17.24 -6.64
N ASN A 91 -22.72 -17.09 -7.13
CA ASN A 91 -23.79 -18.02 -6.83
C ASN A 91 -23.23 -19.39 -7.20
N LYS A 92 -23.00 -20.23 -6.18
CA LYS A 92 -22.88 -21.66 -6.39
C LYS A 92 -24.31 -22.11 -6.66
N SER A 93 -24.71 -22.02 -7.92
CA SER A 93 -25.83 -22.79 -8.47
C SER A 93 -25.52 -24.28 -8.37
#